data_AF-A0A428QE47-F1
#
_entry.id   AF-A0A428QE47-F1
#
_cell.length_a   1.000
_cell.length_b   1.000
_cell.length_c   1.000
_cell.angle_alpha   90.00
_cell.angle_beta   90.00
_cell.angle_gamma   90.00
#
_symmetry.space_group_name_H-M   'P 1'
#
loop_
_entity.id
_entity.type
_entity.pdbx_description
1 polymer ?
#
loop_
_entity_poly.entity_id
_entity_poly.type
_entity_poly.pdbx_seq_one_letter_code
_entity_poly.pdbx_strand_id
1 'polypeptide(L)'
;MYEVFLTAIVDDSSFGAACAVLSGLCGMRPWQNFQRVLYFHGPPRAGGMPNQAHMDKQPSRKDLIYLWKEIHQNLLRQSYVIQARYDVPKDRQAAPMDLLATPGMLRWTDFPEPPHGRPMLTQRKKIEIWEQRNLPLVLRDNNYQFKTEIMEEVHRFYRDDVEFCLFRSYFLHPQHRYVSAESKTEQFLPLDSLPPLDSLVPIDMEKRWFLHVKTHVMSDNKPDDLRKAQDQLLAIRAELEGVFDFRSIDRKVYDTRIAQQAQGIQALPQKVVIGKN
;
A
#
# COMPACT_ATOMS: atom_id res chain seq x y z
N MET A 1 9.81 4.25 -10.22
CA MET A 1 10.50 3.14 -9.52
C MET A 1 9.64 1.89 -9.62
N TYR A 2 10.26 0.75 -9.90
CA TYR A 2 9.62 -0.55 -9.91
C TYR A 2 9.87 -1.31 -8.60
N GLU A 3 8.83 -1.94 -8.06
CA GLU A 3 8.91 -2.89 -6.97
C GLU A 3 8.66 -4.30 -7.54
N VAL A 4 9.59 -5.22 -7.27
CA VAL A 4 9.43 -6.65 -7.55
C VAL A 4 9.45 -7.38 -6.22
N PHE A 5 8.53 -8.31 -6.00
CA PHE A 5 8.45 -9.00 -4.72
C PHE A 5 7.85 -10.40 -4.77
N LEU A 6 8.26 -11.20 -3.79
CA LEU A 6 7.68 -12.49 -3.43
C LEU A 6 6.77 -12.33 -2.22
N THR A 7 5.77 -13.20 -2.09
CA THR A 7 4.86 -13.24 -0.93
C THR A 7 4.84 -14.62 -0.31
N ALA A 8 4.96 -14.69 1.01
CA ALA A 8 4.70 -15.89 1.81
C ALA A 8 3.81 -15.51 3.00
N ILE A 9 3.13 -16.52 3.57
CA ILE A 9 2.30 -16.36 4.76
C ILE A 9 2.94 -17.16 5.89
N VAL A 10 3.04 -16.54 7.06
CA VAL A 10 3.65 -17.12 8.26
C VAL A 10 2.61 -17.13 9.36
N ASP A 11 2.34 -18.31 9.94
CA ASP A 11 1.42 -18.42 11.07
C ASP A 11 1.98 -17.72 12.31
N ASP A 12 1.08 -17.19 13.16
CA ASP A 12 1.47 -16.44 14.36
C ASP A 12 2.37 -17.27 15.30
N SER A 13 2.13 -18.58 15.40
CA SER A 13 2.96 -19.52 16.18
C SER A 13 4.39 -19.66 15.64
N SER A 14 4.59 -19.44 14.33
CA SER A 14 5.88 -19.55 13.65
C SER A 14 6.59 -18.20 13.50
N PHE A 15 5.96 -17.09 13.90
CA PHE A 15 6.51 -15.74 13.76
C PHE A 15 7.90 -15.60 14.41
N GLY A 16 8.08 -16.11 15.63
CA GLY A 16 9.37 -16.06 16.32
C GLY A 16 10.48 -16.80 15.57
N ALA A 17 10.18 -17.97 15.02
CA ALA A 17 11.12 -18.75 14.21
C ALA A 17 11.44 -18.04 12.89
N ALA A 18 10.43 -17.47 12.21
CA ALA A 18 10.63 -16.68 11.00
C ALA A 18 11.54 -15.48 11.24
N CYS A 19 11.32 -14.73 12.34
CA CYS A 19 12.21 -13.64 12.72
C CYS A 19 13.62 -14.10 13.03
N ALA A 20 13.81 -15.25 13.68
CA ALA A 20 15.13 -15.80 13.97
C ALA A 20 15.88 -16.18 12.69
N VAL A 21 15.22 -16.86 11.74
CA VAL A 21 15.82 -17.19 10.45
C VAL A 21 16.19 -15.94 9.67
N LEU A 22 15.26 -14.97 9.54
CA LEU A 22 15.55 -13.73 8.83
C LEU A 22 16.66 -12.91 9.52
N SER A 23 16.73 -12.94 10.85
CA SER A 23 17.81 -12.28 11.59
C SER A 23 19.16 -12.91 11.31
N GLY A 24 19.24 -14.24 11.28
CA GLY A 24 20.45 -14.99 10.93
C GLY A 24 20.87 -14.75 9.48
N LEU A 25 19.89 -14.80 8.56
CA LEU A 25 20.08 -14.58 7.13
C LEU A 25 20.61 -13.17 6.82
N CYS A 26 20.02 -12.15 7.44
CA CYS A 26 20.35 -10.75 7.20
C CYS A 26 21.47 -10.23 8.11
N GLY A 27 21.91 -11.01 9.09
CA GLY A 27 22.90 -10.60 10.09
C GLY A 27 22.46 -9.41 10.94
N MET A 28 21.15 -9.18 11.10
CA MET A 28 20.61 -8.03 11.83
C MET A 28 19.34 -8.37 12.61
N ARG A 29 19.04 -7.58 13.64
CA ARG A 29 17.75 -7.64 14.34
C ARG A 29 16.66 -6.95 13.50
N PRO A 30 15.38 -7.33 13.66
CA PRO A 30 14.30 -6.65 12.95
C PRO A 30 14.23 -5.18 13.35
N TRP A 31 14.08 -4.31 12.36
CA TRP A 31 13.58 -2.97 12.61
C TRP A 31 12.06 -3.00 12.71
N GLN A 32 11.56 -2.99 13.94
CA GLN A 32 10.13 -2.99 14.23
C GLN A 32 9.56 -1.57 14.25
N ASN A 33 8.47 -1.34 13.52
CA ASN A 33 7.69 -0.12 13.62
C ASN A 33 6.17 -0.38 13.45
N PHE A 34 5.37 0.54 13.98
CA PHE A 34 3.94 0.61 13.70
C PHE A 34 3.68 1.75 12.73
N GLN A 35 2.77 1.54 11.78
CA GLN A 35 2.43 2.53 10.78
C GLN A 35 0.92 2.72 10.73
N ARG A 36 0.47 3.96 10.90
CA ARG A 36 -0.90 4.35 10.62
C ARG A 36 -1.02 4.60 9.11
N VAL A 37 -1.92 3.88 8.45
CA VAL A 37 -2.11 3.96 7.00
C VAL A 37 -3.51 4.48 6.72
N LEU A 38 -3.59 5.67 6.11
CA LEU A 38 -4.84 6.29 5.68
C LEU A 38 -5.02 6.05 4.19
N TYR A 39 -6.20 5.58 3.78
CA TYR A 39 -6.55 5.33 2.39
C TYR A 39 -7.47 6.42 1.87
N PHE A 40 -7.08 7.01 0.75
CA PHE A 40 -7.82 8.06 0.08
C PHE A 40 -8.25 7.59 -1.30
N HIS A 41 -9.55 7.62 -1.54
CA HIS A 41 -10.17 7.29 -2.81
C HIS A 41 -10.10 8.51 -3.74
N GLY A 42 -9.46 8.35 -4.89
CA GLY A 42 -9.44 9.39 -5.93
C GLY A 42 -10.81 9.72 -6.54
N PRO A 43 -10.90 10.82 -7.28
CA PRO A 43 -12.13 11.24 -7.94
C PRO A 43 -12.59 10.22 -9.01
N PRO A 44 -13.90 10.09 -9.30
CA PRO A 44 -14.39 9.18 -10.35
C PRO A 44 -13.83 9.46 -11.74
N ARG A 45 -13.46 10.72 -12.01
CA ARG A 45 -12.76 11.13 -13.23
C ARG A 45 -11.31 11.43 -12.90
N ALA A 46 -10.39 10.81 -13.63
CA ALA A 46 -8.96 11.10 -13.51
C ALA A 46 -8.69 12.57 -13.85
N GLY A 47 -7.84 13.20 -13.04
CA GLY A 47 -7.57 14.65 -13.15
C GLY A 47 -6.20 15.06 -12.62
N GLY A 48 -5.33 14.11 -12.28
CA GLY A 48 -4.02 14.41 -11.72
C GLY A 48 -4.09 14.99 -10.29
N MET A 49 -3.05 15.72 -9.92
CA MET A 49 -2.99 16.56 -8.72
C MET A 49 -2.53 17.98 -9.11
N PRO A 50 -3.44 18.83 -9.62
CA PRO A 50 -3.09 20.18 -10.07
C PRO A 50 -2.86 21.17 -8.92
N ASN A 51 -3.52 20.96 -7.77
CA ASN A 51 -3.40 21.87 -6.63
C ASN A 51 -2.16 21.52 -5.80
N GLN A 52 -1.22 22.45 -5.74
CA GLN A 52 0.06 22.28 -5.03
C GLN A 52 0.22 23.20 -3.82
N ALA A 53 -0.86 23.86 -3.36
CA ALA A 53 -0.79 24.88 -2.31
C ALA A 53 -0.19 24.35 -1.00
N HIS A 54 -0.58 23.13 -0.60
CA HIS A 54 -0.14 22.50 0.65
C HIS A 54 0.98 21.45 0.47
N MET A 55 1.51 21.31 -0.76
CA MET A 55 2.61 20.37 -1.01
C MET A 55 3.91 20.94 -0.43
N ASP A 56 4.67 20.11 0.29
CA ASP A 56 5.97 20.53 0.83
C ASP A 56 7.00 20.64 -0.31
N LYS A 57 7.28 21.89 -0.72
CA LYS A 57 8.22 22.21 -1.79
C LYS A 57 9.58 22.54 -1.17
N GLN A 58 10.25 21.53 -0.63
CA GLN A 58 11.60 21.70 -0.08
C GLN A 58 12.58 22.01 -1.23
N PRO A 59 13.15 23.23 -1.33
CA PRO A 59 13.95 23.65 -2.49
C PRO A 59 15.25 22.86 -2.66
N SER A 60 15.77 22.30 -1.56
CA SER A 60 16.98 21.46 -1.53
C SER A 60 16.77 20.08 -2.16
N ARG A 61 15.53 19.60 -2.26
CA ARG A 61 15.17 18.25 -2.70
C ARG A 61 14.57 18.28 -4.11
N LYS A 62 15.43 18.41 -5.12
CA LYS A 62 15.02 18.46 -6.54
C LYS A 62 14.31 17.18 -7.00
N ASP A 63 14.59 16.05 -6.35
CA ASP A 63 13.93 14.76 -6.57
C ASP A 63 12.42 14.81 -6.26
N LEU A 64 12.01 15.55 -5.23
CA LEU A 64 10.59 15.66 -4.84
C LEU A 64 9.75 16.26 -5.97
N ILE A 65 10.26 17.26 -6.68
CA ILE A 65 9.57 17.90 -7.81
C ILE A 65 9.30 16.86 -8.91
N TYR A 66 10.28 15.99 -9.18
CA TYR A 66 10.13 14.92 -10.16
C TYR A 66 9.08 13.89 -9.71
N LEU A 67 9.14 13.45 -8.45
CA LEU A 67 8.19 12.46 -7.91
C LEU A 67 6.74 12.99 -7.91
N TRP A 68 6.53 14.24 -7.51
CA TRP A 68 5.21 14.88 -7.58
C TRP A 68 4.69 15.00 -9.02
N LYS A 69 5.57 15.34 -9.97
CA LYS A 69 5.22 15.35 -11.39
C LYS A 69 4.86 13.95 -11.89
N GLU A 70 5.61 12.92 -11.50
CA GLU A 70 5.36 11.54 -11.89
C GLU A 70 4.01 11.03 -11.33
N ILE A 71 3.72 11.30 -10.06
CA ILE A 71 2.41 11.02 -9.46
C ILE A 71 1.31 11.74 -10.26
N HIS A 72 1.45 13.04 -10.49
CA HIS A 72 0.47 13.82 -11.25
C HIS A 72 0.19 13.19 -12.62
N GLN A 73 1.23 12.79 -13.37
CA GLN A 73 1.09 12.18 -14.69
C GLN A 73 0.37 10.82 -14.66
N ASN A 74 0.65 9.98 -13.66
CA ASN A 74 -0.06 8.70 -13.50
C ASN A 74 -1.54 8.92 -13.17
N LEU A 75 -1.83 9.89 -12.29
CA LEU A 75 -3.19 10.22 -11.84
C LEU A 75 -4.02 11.00 -12.87
N LEU A 76 -3.39 11.58 -13.91
CA LEU A 76 -4.08 12.15 -15.07
C LEU A 76 -4.74 11.06 -15.93
N ARG A 77 -4.15 9.86 -15.98
CA ARG A 77 -4.61 8.77 -16.86
C ARG A 77 -5.68 7.91 -16.21
N GLN A 78 -5.59 7.71 -14.91
CA GLN A 78 -6.43 6.79 -14.16
C GLN A 78 -6.50 7.23 -12.71
N SER A 79 -7.66 7.08 -12.08
CA SER A 79 -7.84 7.33 -10.64
C SER A 79 -7.43 6.11 -9.82
N TYR A 80 -6.82 6.36 -8.67
CA TYR A 80 -6.30 5.34 -7.76
C TYR A 80 -6.72 5.62 -6.32
N VAL A 81 -6.70 4.58 -5.50
CA VAL A 81 -6.59 4.72 -4.05
C VAL A 81 -5.14 5.03 -3.70
N ILE A 82 -4.91 6.12 -2.99
CA ILE A 82 -3.58 6.58 -2.54
C ILE A 82 -3.49 6.43 -1.02
N GLN A 83 -2.29 6.15 -0.53
CA GLN A 83 -2.04 6.00 0.90
C GLN A 83 -1.24 7.19 1.44
N ALA A 84 -1.65 7.72 2.60
CA ALA A 84 -0.79 8.53 3.47
C ALA A 84 -0.39 7.68 4.67
N ARG A 85 0.91 7.56 4.92
CA ARG A 85 1.48 6.63 5.89
C ARG A 85 2.29 7.39 6.93
N TYR A 86 2.03 7.12 8.20
CA TYR A 86 2.70 7.79 9.32
C TYR A 86 3.31 6.76 10.24
N ASP A 87 4.58 6.92 10.58
CA ASP A 87 5.20 6.11 11.61
C ASP A 87 4.62 6.49 12.98
N VAL A 88 4.23 5.48 13.74
CA VAL A 88 3.70 5.62 15.10
C VAL A 88 4.80 5.18 16.05
N PRO A 89 5.46 6.12 16.76
CA PRO A 89 6.46 5.78 17.76
C PRO A 89 5.84 4.90 18.85
N LYS A 90 6.61 3.93 19.36
CA LYS A 90 6.11 3.03 20.40
C LYS A 90 5.61 3.78 21.65
N ASP A 91 6.21 4.92 21.97
CA ASP A 91 5.86 5.68 23.16
C ASP A 91 4.60 6.56 22.98
N ARG A 92 4.03 6.64 21.77
CA ARG A 92 2.89 7.52 21.43
C ARG A 92 1.64 6.76 21.00
N GLN A 93 1.55 5.49 21.35
CA GLN A 93 0.51 4.56 20.86
C GLN A 93 -0.93 4.91 21.26
N ALA A 94 -1.15 5.88 22.17
CA ALA A 94 -2.46 6.41 22.53
C ALA A 94 -2.52 7.95 22.52
N ALA A 95 -1.49 8.62 21.99
CA ALA A 95 -1.45 10.07 21.94
C ALA A 95 -2.21 10.60 20.72
N PRO A 96 -2.83 11.78 20.82
CA PRO A 96 -3.31 12.50 19.65
C PRO A 96 -2.17 12.70 18.64
N MET A 97 -2.46 12.45 17.36
CA MET A 97 -1.52 12.66 16.28
C MET A 97 -2.04 13.76 15.36
N ASP A 98 -1.34 14.89 15.33
CA ASP A 98 -1.61 15.93 14.36
C ASP A 98 -1.08 15.49 12.98
N LEU A 99 -1.98 14.99 12.14
CA LEU A 99 -1.69 14.50 10.79
C LEU A 99 -1.22 15.59 9.81
N LEU A 100 -1.43 16.87 10.15
CA LEU A 100 -1.02 18.02 9.33
C LEU A 100 0.43 18.39 9.64
N ALA A 101 0.80 18.44 10.92
CA ALA A 101 2.15 18.77 11.35
C ALA A 101 3.12 17.58 11.27
N THR A 102 2.64 16.36 11.46
CA THR A 102 3.48 15.15 11.47
C THR A 102 3.95 14.84 10.05
N PRO A 103 5.27 14.69 9.80
CA PRO A 103 5.77 14.25 8.51
C PRO A 103 5.35 12.79 8.27
N GLY A 104 4.77 12.53 7.10
CA GLY A 104 4.37 11.20 6.65
C GLY A 104 4.96 10.87 5.28
N MET A 105 4.49 9.77 4.70
CA MET A 105 4.87 9.31 3.38
C MET A 105 3.63 9.11 2.52
N LEU A 106 3.63 9.73 1.34
CA LEU A 106 2.62 9.49 0.32
C LEU A 106 3.04 8.29 -0.52
N ARG A 107 2.19 7.27 -0.63
CA ARG A 107 2.43 6.08 -1.46
C ARG A 107 1.38 5.94 -2.54
N TRP A 108 1.85 5.85 -3.78
CA TRP A 108 1.10 5.37 -4.94
C TRP A 108 1.70 4.04 -5.42
N THR A 109 0.85 3.07 -5.72
CA THR A 109 1.25 1.78 -6.31
C THR A 109 0.33 1.48 -7.48
N ASP A 110 0.91 1.07 -8.60
CA ASP A 110 0.17 0.70 -9.81
C ASP A 110 -0.39 -0.73 -9.72
N PHE A 111 -1.28 -1.07 -10.65
CA PHE A 111 -1.77 -2.42 -10.84
C PHE A 111 -0.63 -3.34 -11.30
N PRO A 112 -0.41 -4.52 -10.68
CA PRO A 112 0.69 -5.38 -11.08
C PRO A 112 0.60 -5.89 -12.51
N GLU A 113 1.77 -5.98 -13.12
CA GLU A 113 1.93 -6.53 -14.47
C GLU A 113 1.53 -8.02 -14.49
N PRO A 114 1.00 -8.54 -15.61
CA PRO A 114 0.76 -9.96 -15.75
C PRO A 114 2.04 -10.78 -15.54
N PRO A 115 1.96 -12.00 -14.99
CA PRO A 115 3.15 -12.81 -14.79
C PRO A 115 3.75 -13.24 -16.15
N HIS A 116 4.94 -12.74 -16.47
CA HIS A 116 5.67 -13.09 -17.70
C HIS A 116 6.55 -14.33 -17.47
N GLY A 117 5.93 -15.51 -17.33
CA GLY A 117 6.64 -16.80 -17.16
C GLY A 117 7.24 -17.03 -15.77
N ARG A 118 7.12 -16.07 -14.84
CA ARG A 118 7.57 -16.15 -13.44
C ARG A 118 6.39 -15.89 -12.49
N PRO A 119 5.46 -16.85 -12.30
CA PRO A 119 4.17 -16.62 -11.65
C PRO A 119 4.24 -16.26 -10.16
N MET A 120 5.38 -16.50 -9.51
CA MET A 120 5.58 -16.20 -8.09
C MET A 120 5.96 -14.73 -7.84
N LEU A 121 6.48 -14.03 -8.85
CA LEU A 121 6.93 -12.65 -8.70
C LEU A 121 5.77 -11.71 -9.03
N THR A 122 5.51 -10.80 -8.12
CA THR A 122 4.65 -9.65 -8.39
C THR A 122 5.54 -8.46 -8.74
N GLN A 123 5.23 -7.78 -9.84
CA GLN A 123 5.94 -6.61 -10.32
C GLN A 123 4.96 -5.47 -10.56
N ARG A 124 5.28 -4.28 -10.07
CA ARG A 124 4.47 -3.08 -10.29
C ARG A 124 5.31 -1.81 -10.15
N LYS A 125 4.81 -0.70 -10.68
CA LYS A 125 5.34 0.62 -10.38
C LYS A 125 4.90 1.07 -8.98
N LYS A 126 5.78 1.78 -8.29
CA LYS A 126 5.52 2.42 -7.00
C LYS A 126 6.19 3.79 -6.97
N ILE A 127 5.52 4.75 -6.36
CA ILE A 127 6.10 6.05 -6.01
C ILE A 127 5.86 6.28 -4.53
N GLU A 128 6.93 6.66 -3.82
CA GLU A 128 6.89 7.06 -2.42
C GLU A 128 7.51 8.44 -2.27
N ILE A 129 6.77 9.36 -1.67
CA ILE A 129 7.26 10.70 -1.34
C ILE A 129 7.31 10.80 0.18
N TRP A 130 8.53 10.72 0.71
CA TRP A 130 8.79 10.73 2.14
C TRP A 130 8.80 12.14 2.72
N GLU A 131 8.66 12.22 4.06
CA GLU A 131 8.79 13.44 4.86
C GLU A 131 7.82 14.56 4.47
N GLN A 132 6.63 14.21 3.98
CA GLN A 132 5.62 15.17 3.56
C GLN A 132 4.68 15.53 4.70
N ARG A 133 4.46 16.82 4.91
CA ARG A 133 3.43 17.35 5.82
C ARG A 133 2.14 17.65 5.07
N ASN A 134 1.07 17.93 5.82
CA ASN A 134 -0.23 18.33 5.27
C ASN A 134 -0.86 17.33 4.27
N LEU A 135 -0.44 16.05 4.27
CA LEU A 135 -0.92 15.07 3.29
C LEU A 135 -2.46 14.97 3.20
N PRO A 136 -3.24 15.00 4.29
CA PRO A 136 -4.69 14.96 4.21
C PRO A 136 -5.27 16.19 3.49
N LEU A 137 -4.68 17.37 3.71
CA LEU A 137 -5.08 18.61 3.01
C LEU A 137 -4.69 18.55 1.54
N VAL A 138 -3.46 18.12 1.21
CA VAL A 138 -3.00 17.94 -0.18
C VAL A 138 -3.95 17.03 -0.94
N LEU A 139 -4.34 15.90 -0.34
CA LEU A 139 -5.25 14.95 -0.96
C LEU A 139 -6.66 15.53 -1.12
N ARG A 140 -7.21 16.12 -0.06
CA ARG A 140 -8.54 16.76 -0.08
C ARG A 140 -8.65 17.86 -1.13
N ASP A 141 -7.65 18.72 -1.21
CA ASP A 141 -7.59 19.85 -2.16
C ASP A 141 -7.47 19.39 -3.62
N ASN A 142 -7.10 18.14 -3.85
CA ASN A 142 -7.08 17.48 -5.16
C ASN A 142 -8.26 16.50 -5.34
N ASN A 143 -9.36 16.69 -4.58
CA ASN A 143 -10.59 15.91 -4.65
C ASN A 143 -10.46 14.42 -4.28
N TYR A 144 -9.45 14.06 -3.49
CA TYR A 144 -9.37 12.73 -2.89
C TYR A 144 -10.20 12.69 -1.62
N GLN A 145 -11.01 11.65 -1.48
CA GLN A 145 -11.89 11.44 -0.34
C GLN A 145 -11.27 10.41 0.60
N PHE A 146 -11.20 10.72 1.89
CA PHE A 146 -10.80 9.72 2.88
C PHE A 146 -11.80 8.55 2.86
N LYS A 147 -11.28 7.32 2.82
CA LYS A 147 -12.10 6.10 2.77
C LYS A 147 -12.05 5.35 4.08
N THR A 148 -10.84 5.08 4.57
CA THR A 148 -10.63 4.32 5.79
C THR A 148 -9.17 4.44 6.23
N GLU A 149 -8.87 3.86 7.39
CA GLU A 149 -7.52 3.72 7.90
C GLU A 149 -7.33 2.41 8.65
N ILE A 150 -6.07 1.99 8.73
CA ILE A 150 -5.64 0.79 9.46
C ILE A 150 -4.33 1.07 10.20
N MET A 151 -4.01 0.19 11.13
CA MET A 151 -2.67 0.10 11.71
C MET A 151 -1.93 -1.07 11.05
N GLU A 152 -0.67 -0.89 10.70
CA GLU A 152 0.23 -1.96 10.28
C GLU A 152 1.36 -2.11 11.29
N GLU A 153 1.58 -3.34 11.77
CA GLU A 153 2.79 -3.71 12.49
C GLU A 153 3.77 -4.31 11.50
N VAL A 154 4.99 -3.78 11.46
CA VAL A 154 5.98 -4.14 10.45
C VAL A 154 7.33 -4.45 11.11
N HIS A 155 7.96 -5.53 10.67
CA HIS A 155 9.32 -5.92 11.01
C HIS A 155 10.14 -6.01 9.72
N ARG A 156 11.14 -5.13 9.59
CA ARG A 156 12.01 -5.07 8.40
C ARG A 156 13.38 -5.63 8.68
N PHE A 157 13.92 -6.33 7.70
CA PHE A 157 15.31 -6.78 7.63
C PHE A 157 15.86 -6.42 6.25
N TYR A 158 17.17 -6.25 6.17
CA TYR A 158 17.86 -5.87 4.95
C TYR A 158 19.08 -6.75 4.75
N ARG A 159 19.23 -7.28 3.54
CA ARG A 159 20.44 -7.96 3.08
C ARG A 159 20.75 -7.45 1.68
N ASP A 160 21.90 -6.81 1.53
CA ASP A 160 22.27 -6.09 0.31
C ASP A 160 21.19 -5.05 -0.09
N ASP A 161 20.59 -5.18 -1.27
CA ASP A 161 19.51 -4.34 -1.80
C ASP A 161 18.11 -4.96 -1.64
N VAL A 162 18.00 -6.07 -0.90
CA VAL A 162 16.75 -6.80 -0.67
C VAL A 162 16.18 -6.44 0.70
N GLU A 163 14.90 -6.05 0.70
CA GLU A 163 14.10 -5.84 1.91
C GLU A 163 13.25 -7.07 2.20
N PHE A 164 13.36 -7.60 3.41
CA PHE A 164 12.46 -8.61 3.97
C PHE A 164 11.51 -7.91 4.93
N CYS A 165 10.22 -8.00 4.67
CA CYS A 165 9.18 -7.24 5.37
C CYS A 165 8.12 -8.21 5.88
N LEU A 166 8.13 -8.50 7.18
CA LEU A 166 7.04 -9.18 7.86
C LEU A 166 6.05 -8.13 8.35
N PHE A 167 4.78 -8.25 7.99
CA PHE A 167 3.77 -7.33 8.47
C PHE A 167 2.42 -8.00 8.72
N ARG A 168 1.63 -7.37 9.58
CA ARG A 168 0.21 -7.67 9.76
C ARG A 168 -0.54 -6.37 9.98
N SER A 169 -1.83 -6.41 9.67
CA SER A 169 -2.70 -5.23 9.73
C SER A 169 -3.78 -5.39 10.77
N TYR A 170 -4.24 -4.28 11.33
CA TYR A 170 -5.29 -4.21 12.32
C TYR A 170 -6.35 -3.17 11.94
N PHE A 171 -7.58 -3.45 12.32
CA PHE A 171 -8.67 -2.48 12.21
C PHE A 171 -8.49 -1.36 13.25
N LEU A 172 -8.67 -0.11 12.81
CA LEU A 172 -8.76 1.06 13.67
C LEU A 172 -10.21 1.47 13.94
N HIS A 173 -11.12 1.08 13.05
CA HIS A 173 -12.55 1.27 13.22
C HIS A 173 -13.26 -0.08 13.43
N PRO A 174 -14.54 -0.09 13.84
CA PRO A 174 -15.33 -1.32 13.85
C PRO A 174 -15.38 -1.99 12.45
N GLN A 175 -15.31 -3.33 12.42
CA GLN A 175 -15.21 -4.13 11.18
C GLN A 175 -16.31 -3.83 10.14
N HIS A 176 -17.54 -3.54 10.59
CA HIS A 176 -18.66 -3.22 9.70
C HIS A 176 -18.43 -1.96 8.84
N ARG A 177 -17.41 -1.15 9.16
CA ARG A 177 -17.01 0.04 8.38
C ARG A 177 -16.08 -0.27 7.22
N TYR A 178 -15.53 -1.48 7.14
CA TYR A 178 -14.62 -1.91 6.07
C TYR A 178 -15.33 -2.69 4.94
N VAL A 179 -16.65 -2.87 5.04
CA VAL A 179 -17.47 -3.58 4.05
C VAL A 179 -17.86 -2.64 2.88
N SER A 180 -17.90 -3.19 1.66
CA SER A 180 -17.94 -2.46 0.37
C SER A 180 -18.96 -1.32 0.25
N ALA A 181 -18.53 -0.30 -0.50
CA ALA A 181 -19.06 1.06 -0.62
C ALA A 181 -20.33 1.23 -1.49
N GLU A 182 -21.24 0.26 -1.51
CA GLU A 182 -22.52 0.42 -2.24
C GLU A 182 -23.63 1.05 -1.41
N SER A 183 -23.45 1.23 -0.09
CA SER A 183 -24.58 1.54 0.79
C SER A 183 -24.35 2.60 1.88
N LYS A 184 -23.23 3.34 1.91
CA LYS A 184 -23.05 4.39 2.94
C LYS A 184 -22.44 5.68 2.41
N THR A 185 -23.27 6.73 2.44
CA THR A 185 -22.97 8.15 2.27
C THR A 185 -22.33 8.77 3.53
N GLU A 186 -21.81 7.97 4.45
CA GLU A 186 -21.15 8.49 5.66
C GLU A 186 -19.72 8.91 5.27
N GLN A 187 -19.49 10.22 5.24
CA GLN A 187 -18.14 10.76 5.13
C GLN A 187 -17.42 10.52 6.47
N PHE A 188 -16.37 9.71 6.44
CA PHE A 188 -15.54 9.44 7.61
C PHE A 188 -14.40 10.46 7.70
N LEU A 189 -13.99 10.76 8.92
CA LEU A 189 -12.76 11.48 9.20
C LEU A 189 -11.75 10.52 9.83
N PRO A 190 -10.44 10.71 9.61
CA PRO A 190 -9.41 10.00 10.36
C PRO A 190 -9.57 10.22 11.86
N LEU A 191 -9.24 9.22 12.68
CA LEU A 191 -9.21 9.34 14.14
C LEU A 191 -8.22 10.42 14.61
N ASP A 192 -8.62 11.25 15.57
CA ASP A 192 -7.70 12.24 16.15
C ASP A 192 -6.64 11.58 17.06
N SER A 193 -7.02 10.49 17.72
CA SER A 193 -6.16 9.70 18.61
C SER A 193 -6.23 8.21 18.27
N LEU A 194 -5.08 7.55 18.35
CA LEU A 194 -5.00 6.11 18.12
C LEU A 194 -5.47 5.33 19.36
N PRO A 195 -6.17 4.19 19.17
CA PRO A 195 -6.47 3.28 20.27
C PRO A 195 -5.18 2.60 20.76
N PRO A 196 -5.13 2.15 22.03
CA PRO A 196 -4.01 1.36 22.54
C PRO A 196 -3.76 0.11 21.70
N LEU A 197 -2.50 -0.27 21.47
CA LEU A 197 -2.15 -1.41 20.61
C LEU A 197 -2.78 -2.73 21.07
N ASP A 198 -2.85 -2.95 22.39
CA ASP A 198 -3.40 -4.18 22.97
C ASP A 198 -4.92 -4.33 22.71
N SER A 199 -5.59 -3.25 22.32
CA SER A 199 -7.01 -3.26 21.95
C SER A 199 -7.26 -3.46 20.46
N LEU A 200 -6.19 -3.49 19.64
CA LEU A 200 -6.32 -3.62 18.20
C LEU A 200 -6.76 -5.03 17.80
N VAL A 201 -7.71 -5.09 16.87
CA VAL A 201 -8.21 -6.34 16.31
C VAL A 201 -7.49 -6.60 14.97
N PRO A 202 -6.76 -7.71 14.82
CA PRO A 202 -6.13 -8.09 13.56
C PRO A 202 -7.14 -8.14 12.41
N ILE A 203 -6.72 -7.81 11.19
CA ILE A 203 -7.57 -7.96 10.00
C ILE A 203 -7.71 -9.43 9.62
N ASP A 204 -6.61 -10.18 9.69
CA ASP A 204 -6.62 -11.64 9.57
C ASP A 204 -6.97 -12.26 10.93
N MET A 205 -8.11 -12.94 11.02
CA MET A 205 -8.56 -13.59 12.26
C MET A 205 -7.62 -14.73 12.70
N GLU A 206 -6.88 -15.33 11.77
CA GLU A 206 -5.84 -16.32 12.05
C GLU A 206 -4.53 -15.67 12.51
N LYS A 207 -4.47 -14.33 12.58
CA LYS A 207 -3.34 -13.52 13.04
C LYS A 207 -2.04 -13.75 12.26
N ARG A 208 -2.16 -14.25 11.04
CA ARG A 208 -1.01 -14.57 10.19
C ARG A 208 -0.25 -13.31 9.79
N TRP A 209 1.04 -13.51 9.58
CA TRP A 209 1.97 -12.52 9.10
C TRP A 209 2.19 -12.70 7.60
N PHE A 210 2.24 -11.59 6.88
CA PHE A 210 2.63 -11.56 5.48
C PHE A 210 4.12 -11.26 5.40
N LEU A 211 4.88 -12.17 4.79
CA LEU A 211 6.27 -11.94 4.42
C LEU A 211 6.31 -11.45 2.98
N HIS A 212 6.79 -10.23 2.76
CA HIS A 212 7.23 -9.78 1.45
C HIS A 212 8.74 -9.74 1.39
N VAL A 213 9.32 -10.33 0.35
CA VAL A 213 10.74 -10.18 0.01
C VAL A 213 10.82 -9.33 -1.25
N LYS A 214 11.43 -8.15 -1.17
CA LYS A 214 11.28 -7.06 -2.14
C LYS A 214 12.63 -6.55 -2.62
N THR A 215 12.69 -6.18 -3.89
CA THR A 215 13.76 -5.40 -4.50
C THR A 215 13.17 -4.19 -5.21
N HIS A 216 13.92 -3.10 -5.24
CA HIS A 216 13.47 -1.83 -5.84
C HIS A 216 14.39 -1.41 -6.99
N VAL A 217 13.81 -1.17 -8.17
CA VAL A 217 14.53 -0.75 -9.37
C VAL A 217 14.20 0.70 -9.69
N MET A 218 15.18 1.60 -9.59
CA MET A 218 14.96 3.04 -9.63
C MET A 218 14.55 3.58 -11.01
N SER A 219 14.86 2.88 -12.11
CA SER A 219 14.60 3.37 -13.47
C SER A 219 13.80 2.38 -14.30
N ASP A 220 12.72 2.87 -14.90
CA ASP A 220 11.81 2.11 -15.76
C ASP A 220 12.47 1.70 -17.11
N ASN A 221 13.56 2.34 -17.50
CA ASN A 221 14.22 2.13 -18.80
C ASN A 221 15.41 1.16 -18.74
N LYS A 222 15.50 0.32 -17.69
CA LYS A 222 16.60 -0.63 -17.52
C LYS A 222 16.08 -2.07 -17.36
N PRO A 223 15.69 -2.72 -18.48
CA PRO A 223 15.16 -4.08 -18.44
C PRO A 223 16.17 -5.10 -17.86
N ASP A 224 17.47 -4.85 -18.02
CA ASP A 224 18.51 -5.72 -17.46
C ASP A 224 18.59 -5.63 -15.93
N ASP A 225 18.41 -4.45 -15.35
CA ASP A 225 18.38 -4.28 -13.88
C ASP A 225 17.13 -4.96 -13.30
N LEU A 226 16.00 -4.87 -13.99
CA LEU A 226 14.79 -5.59 -13.62
C LEU A 226 14.98 -7.10 -13.67
N ARG A 227 15.62 -7.63 -14.73
CA ARG A 227 15.91 -9.07 -14.83
C ARG A 227 16.81 -9.54 -13.68
N LYS A 228 17.86 -8.78 -13.36
CA LYS A 228 18.75 -9.07 -12.22
C LYS A 228 17.99 -9.10 -10.90
N ALA A 229 17.14 -8.11 -10.65
CA ALA A 229 16.31 -8.05 -9.44
C ALA A 229 15.38 -9.28 -9.32
N GLN A 230 14.74 -9.68 -10.44
CA GLN A 230 13.92 -10.89 -10.46
C GLN A 230 14.76 -12.16 -10.23
N ASP A 231 15.93 -12.29 -10.86
CA ASP A 231 16.81 -13.45 -10.70
C ASP A 231 17.33 -13.57 -9.25
N GLN A 232 17.67 -12.44 -8.63
CA GLN A 232 18.08 -12.37 -7.23
C GLN A 232 16.95 -12.82 -6.29
N LEU A 233 15.71 -12.37 -6.51
CA LEU A 233 14.57 -12.83 -5.72
C LEU A 233 14.31 -14.33 -5.90
N LEU A 234 14.47 -14.87 -7.10
CA LEU A 234 14.34 -16.32 -7.33
C LEU A 234 15.46 -17.12 -6.65
N ALA A 235 16.69 -16.59 -6.61
CA ALA A 235 17.78 -17.20 -5.86
C ALA A 235 17.47 -17.21 -4.34
N ILE A 236 16.94 -16.11 -3.80
CA ILE A 236 16.52 -16.03 -2.40
C ILE A 236 15.37 -17.00 -2.11
N ARG A 237 14.41 -17.13 -3.03
CA ARG A 237 13.33 -18.12 -2.90
C ARG A 237 13.89 -19.54 -2.78
N ALA A 238 14.91 -19.88 -3.57
CA ALA A 238 15.55 -21.19 -3.51
C ALA A 238 16.35 -21.39 -2.21
N GLU A 239 17.04 -20.35 -1.73
CA GLU A 239 17.75 -20.38 -0.44
C GLU A 239 16.81 -20.57 0.75
N LEU A 240 15.60 -20.02 0.66
CA LEU A 240 14.56 -20.08 1.69
C LEU A 240 13.56 -21.21 1.48
N GLU A 241 13.81 -22.09 0.53
CA GLU A 241 12.95 -23.25 0.26
C GLU A 241 12.88 -24.16 1.48
N GLY A 242 11.67 -24.62 1.81
CA GLY A 242 11.41 -25.42 3.02
C GLY A 242 11.27 -24.61 4.31
N VAL A 243 11.72 -23.35 4.34
CA VAL A 243 11.48 -22.43 5.47
C VAL A 243 10.20 -21.62 5.26
N PHE A 244 10.03 -21.06 4.06
CA PHE A 244 8.88 -20.25 3.71
C PHE A 244 8.16 -20.79 2.48
N ASP A 245 6.84 -20.89 2.56
CA ASP A 245 5.97 -21.27 1.44
C ASP A 245 5.61 -20.02 0.63
N PHE A 246 6.39 -19.73 -0.41
CA PHE A 246 6.14 -18.60 -1.31
C PHE A 246 5.02 -18.93 -2.30
N ARG A 247 4.00 -18.07 -2.34
CA ARG A 247 2.76 -18.28 -3.10
C ARG A 247 2.57 -17.22 -4.18
N SER A 248 1.94 -17.60 -5.29
CA SER A 248 1.36 -16.63 -6.21
C SER A 248 0.11 -16.04 -5.59
N ILE A 249 0.01 -14.71 -5.60
CA ILE A 249 -1.18 -13.98 -5.22
C ILE A 249 -1.78 -13.38 -6.48
N ASP A 250 -3.11 -13.51 -6.64
CA ASP A 250 -3.80 -12.86 -7.76
C ASP A 250 -3.51 -11.35 -7.71
N ARG A 251 -2.95 -10.82 -8.80
CA ARG A 251 -2.63 -9.40 -8.93
C ARG A 251 -3.81 -8.47 -8.66
N LYS A 252 -5.05 -8.93 -8.82
CA LYS A 252 -6.27 -8.17 -8.50
C LYS A 252 -6.35 -7.78 -7.03
N VAL A 253 -5.75 -8.56 -6.13
CA VAL A 253 -5.64 -8.23 -4.70
C VAL A 253 -4.87 -6.93 -4.48
N TYR A 254 -3.94 -6.60 -5.39
CA TYR A 254 -3.14 -5.38 -5.35
C TYR A 254 -3.68 -4.27 -6.26
N ASP A 255 -4.86 -4.44 -6.85
CA ASP A 255 -5.45 -3.42 -7.72
C ASP A 255 -5.96 -2.23 -6.91
N THR A 256 -5.27 -1.10 -7.05
CA THR A 256 -5.60 0.17 -6.42
C THR A 256 -6.40 1.07 -7.35
N ARG A 257 -6.67 0.66 -8.59
CA ARG A 257 -7.41 1.49 -9.56
C ARG A 257 -8.88 1.60 -9.17
N ILE A 258 -9.41 2.78 -9.38
CA ILE A 258 -10.83 3.06 -9.20
C ILE A 258 -11.53 2.80 -10.54
N ALA A 259 -12.55 1.95 -10.53
CA ALA A 259 -13.35 1.70 -11.73
C ALA A 259 -13.92 3.03 -12.25
N GLN A 260 -13.58 3.38 -13.49
CA GLN A 260 -14.15 4.56 -14.12
C GLN A 260 -15.63 4.32 -14.35
N GLN A 261 -16.49 5.23 -13.88
CA GLN A 261 -17.91 5.18 -14.23
C GLN A 261 -18.03 5.38 -15.74
N ALA A 262 -18.51 4.36 -16.46
CA ALA A 262 -18.78 4.46 -17.88
C ALA A 262 -19.83 5.56 -18.11
N GLN A 263 -19.45 6.63 -18.81
CA GLN A 263 -20.41 7.60 -19.32
C GLN A 263 -21.21 6.94 -20.44
N GLY A 264 -22.54 6.99 -20.35
CA GLY A 264 -23.42 6.77 -21.51
C GLY A 264 -24.06 5.40 -21.66
N ILE A 265 -23.86 4.43 -20.75
CA ILE A 265 -24.75 3.26 -20.70
C ILE A 265 -25.99 3.68 -19.93
N GLN A 266 -27.02 4.14 -20.65
CA GLN A 266 -28.38 4.10 -20.12
C GLN A 266 -28.60 2.66 -19.62
N ALA A 267 -28.88 2.51 -18.33
CA ALA A 267 -29.29 1.22 -17.80
C ALA A 267 -30.44 0.70 -18.66
N LEU A 268 -30.25 -0.43 -19.35
CA LEU A 268 -31.31 -1.03 -20.14
C LEU A 268 -32.51 -1.23 -19.21
N PRO A 269 -33.72 -0.78 -19.59
CA PRO A 269 -34.89 -0.92 -18.75
C PRO A 269 -35.11 -2.42 -18.48
N GLN A 270 -35.02 -2.83 -17.21
CA GLN A 270 -35.11 -4.22 -16.75
C GLN A 270 -36.52 -4.84 -16.88
N LYS A 271 -37.45 -4.24 -17.63
CA LYS A 271 -38.79 -4.78 -17.83
C LYS A 271 -39.23 -4.66 -19.28
N VAL A 272 -38.99 -5.71 -20.05
CA VAL A 272 -39.82 -5.99 -21.22
C VAL A 272 -41.13 -6.56 -20.68
N VAL A 273 -42.19 -5.73 -20.65
CA VAL A 273 -43.54 -6.24 -20.45
C VAL A 273 -43.93 -6.93 -21.75
N ILE A 274 -43.83 -8.25 -21.78
CA ILE A 274 -44.44 -9.06 -22.84
C ILE A 274 -45.95 -8.95 -22.63
N GLY A 275 -46.61 -8.21 -23.51
CA GLY A 275 -48.06 -8.07 -23.52
C GLY A 275 -48.72 -9.44 -23.65
N LYS A 276 -49.70 -9.70 -22.77
CA LYS A 276 -50.71 -10.73 -22.99
C LYS A 276 -51.72 -10.18 -24.00
N ASN A 277 -51.86 -10.85 -25.13
CA ASN A 277 -53.12 -10.97 -25.88
C ASN A 277 -53.27 -12.44 -26.25
#